data_AF-A0A2T2WQI3-F1
#
_entry.id   AF-A0A2T2WQI3-F1
#
_cell.length_a   1.000
_cell.length_b   1.000
_cell.length_c   1.000
_cell.angle_alpha   90.00
_cell.angle_beta   90.00
_cell.angle_gamma   90.00
#
_symmetry.space_group_name_H-M   'P 1'
#
loop_
_entity.id
_entity.type
_entity.pdbx_description
1 polymer ?
#
loop_
_entity_poly.entity_id
_entity_poly.type
_entity_poly.pdbx_seq_one_letter_code
_entity_poly.pdbx_strand_id
1 'polypeptide(L)'
;MAQCRGRSPRAQAPLKLTQTTIAPGKTVNKVVSWGNPNVGFVGNVYKSGYGYGIDYGPMLKLSNEVFPGHAVNLTHQPFSAMLAHVSGDVPGEVGMTLTFKPANDWVVWNSPPGPVHAAPLEHAVIIVGYSPHYLYINNPWRKSVQSLFHCCLEPQLEDRAVSVKASAYFVSRAMTTEEHRKMGEGVRRLTVREI
;
A
#
# COMPACT_ATOMS: atom_id res chain seq x y z
N MET A 1 27.51 -3.06 10.81
CA MET A 1 26.23 -3.78 10.59
C MET A 1 25.41 -3.70 11.88
N ALA A 2 24.51 -2.73 12.00
CA ALA A 2 23.60 -2.67 13.14
C ALA A 2 22.47 -3.67 12.90
N GLN A 3 22.36 -4.69 13.76
CA GLN A 3 21.25 -5.63 13.71
C GLN A 3 19.96 -4.87 14.02
N CYS A 4 19.04 -4.79 13.06
CA CYS A 4 17.65 -4.40 13.27
C CYS A 4 16.95 -5.43 14.15
N ARG A 5 17.27 -5.48 15.45
CA ARG A 5 16.45 -6.16 16.46
C ARG A 5 15.35 -5.21 16.90
N GLY A 6 14.50 -4.81 15.95
CA GLY A 6 13.28 -4.09 16.25
C GLY A 6 12.33 -5.02 17.01
N ARG A 7 11.80 -4.57 18.15
CA ARG A 7 10.65 -5.21 18.80
C ARG A 7 9.61 -5.53 17.72
N SER A 8 9.16 -6.78 17.65
CA SER A 8 7.97 -7.11 16.85
C SER A 8 6.89 -6.08 17.17
N PRO A 9 6.23 -5.47 16.18
CA PRO A 9 5.15 -4.52 16.42
C PRO A 9 4.21 -5.12 17.46
N ARG A 10 3.99 -4.39 18.55
CA ARG A 10 3.14 -4.86 19.64
C ARG A 10 1.80 -5.21 19.02
N ALA A 11 1.35 -6.47 19.15
CA ALA A 11 0.06 -6.87 18.63
C ALA A 11 -0.99 -5.89 19.16
N GLN A 12 -1.76 -5.29 18.26
CA GLN A 12 -2.85 -4.40 18.64
C GLN A 12 -3.96 -5.16 19.38
N ALA A 13 -5.14 -4.55 19.53
CA ALA A 13 -6.30 -5.22 20.10
C ALA A 13 -6.53 -6.60 19.45
N PRO A 14 -6.86 -7.65 20.23
CA PRO A 14 -7.09 -8.99 19.70
C PRO A 14 -8.34 -9.04 18.82
N LEU A 15 -8.33 -9.93 17.83
CA LEU A 15 -9.47 -10.15 16.94
C LEU A 15 -10.62 -10.81 17.70
N LYS A 16 -11.81 -10.18 17.67
CA LYS A 16 -13.06 -10.79 18.10
C LYS A 16 -13.98 -11.00 16.91
N LEU A 17 -14.46 -12.23 16.75
CA LEU A 17 -15.37 -12.65 15.71
C LEU A 17 -16.73 -13.05 16.30
N THR A 18 -17.78 -12.84 15.54
CA THR A 18 -19.10 -13.47 15.77
C THR A 18 -19.50 -14.25 14.53
N GLN A 19 -20.15 -15.39 14.70
CA GLN A 19 -20.73 -16.11 13.57
C GLN A 19 -22.09 -15.50 13.22
N THR A 20 -22.40 -15.45 11.93
CA THR A 20 -23.71 -15.02 11.42
C THR A 20 -24.17 -15.98 10.35
N THR A 21 -25.41 -16.45 10.45
CA THR A 21 -26.04 -17.31 9.44
C THR A 21 -26.52 -16.45 8.28
N ILE A 22 -26.04 -16.74 7.07
CA ILE A 22 -26.42 -16.02 5.84
C ILE A 22 -27.39 -16.83 4.97
N ALA A 23 -27.48 -18.13 5.19
CA ALA A 23 -28.47 -19.03 4.58
C ALA A 23 -28.55 -20.33 5.40
N PRO A 24 -29.58 -21.18 5.21
CA PRO A 24 -29.63 -22.50 5.86
C PRO A 24 -28.32 -23.28 5.64
N GLY A 25 -27.67 -23.66 6.75
CA GLY A 25 -26.38 -24.36 6.73
C GLY A 25 -25.15 -23.52 6.34
N LYS A 26 -25.29 -22.20 6.11
CA LYS A 26 -24.17 -21.31 5.77
C LYS A 26 -23.96 -20.24 6.84
N THR A 27 -22.84 -20.33 7.54
CA THR A 27 -22.39 -19.34 8.53
C THR A 27 -21.11 -18.66 8.05
N VAL A 28 -20.96 -17.39 8.39
CA VAL A 28 -19.75 -16.60 8.12
C VAL A 28 -19.27 -15.93 9.41
N ASN A 29 -17.96 -15.72 9.50
CA ASN A 29 -17.37 -14.95 10.59
C ASN A 29 -17.46 -13.45 10.27
N LYS A 30 -18.02 -12.67 11.19
CA LYS A 30 -18.04 -11.21 11.16
C LYS A 30 -17.09 -10.67 12.21
N VAL A 31 -16.27 -9.69 11.83
CA VAL A 31 -15.38 -8.98 12.76
C VAL A 31 -16.22 -8.05 13.64
N VAL A 32 -16.09 -8.19 14.96
CA VAL A 32 -16.80 -7.34 15.94
C VAL A 32 -15.86 -6.26 16.47
N SER A 33 -14.64 -6.65 16.82
CA SER A 33 -13.62 -5.70 17.27
C SER A 33 -12.22 -6.19 16.93
N TRP A 34 -11.32 -5.27 16.61
CA TRP A 34 -9.92 -5.58 16.32
C TRP A 34 -9.02 -4.34 16.46
N GLY A 35 -7.78 -4.42 16.00
CA GLY A 35 -6.86 -3.29 15.93
C GLY A 35 -7.32 -2.18 14.97
N ASN A 36 -6.64 -1.04 14.99
CA ASN A 36 -6.92 0.09 14.11
C ASN A 36 -5.73 0.32 13.15
N PRO A 37 -5.94 0.28 11.82
CA PRO A 37 -4.86 0.48 10.85
C PRO A 37 -4.25 1.89 10.94
N ASN A 38 -4.98 2.89 11.47
CA ASN A 38 -4.46 4.23 11.74
C ASN A 38 -3.54 4.32 12.97
N VAL A 39 -3.43 3.25 13.77
CA VAL A 39 -2.50 3.16 14.91
C VAL A 39 -1.25 2.36 14.55
N GLY A 40 -1.39 1.33 13.72
CA GLY A 40 -0.30 0.48 13.26
C GLY A 40 -0.81 -0.73 12.46
N PHE A 41 0.02 -1.74 12.28
CA PHE A 41 -0.38 -2.96 11.58
C PHE A 41 -1.39 -3.78 12.38
N VAL A 42 -2.49 -4.20 11.74
CA VAL A 42 -3.57 -4.97 12.34
C VAL A 42 -3.47 -6.44 11.93
N GLY A 43 -3.24 -7.31 12.92
CA GLY A 43 -3.12 -8.75 12.72
C GLY A 43 -1.70 -9.21 12.42
N ASN A 44 -1.58 -10.34 11.72
CA ASN A 44 -0.30 -11.01 11.50
C ASN A 44 0.30 -10.69 10.11
N VAL A 45 1.58 -10.28 10.09
CA VAL A 45 2.34 -9.99 8.85
C VAL A 45 3.10 -11.23 8.34
N TYR A 46 3.48 -12.16 9.22
CA TYR A 46 4.52 -13.18 8.94
C TYR A 46 4.05 -14.63 9.00
N LYS A 47 3.04 -14.95 9.82
CA LYS A 47 2.57 -16.32 10.04
C LYS A 47 1.12 -16.47 9.59
N SER A 48 0.67 -17.72 9.52
CA SER A 48 -0.74 -18.06 9.38
C SER A 48 -1.58 -17.42 10.49
N GLY A 49 -2.76 -16.96 10.12
CA GLY A 49 -3.68 -16.24 11.01
C GLY A 49 -4.33 -15.05 10.30
N TYR A 50 -5.26 -14.40 10.99
CA TYR A 50 -5.92 -13.22 10.44
C TYR A 50 -4.97 -12.02 10.42
N GLY A 51 -4.89 -11.37 9.25
CA GLY A 51 -4.20 -10.10 9.02
C GLY A 51 -5.12 -9.17 8.25
N TYR A 52 -4.98 -7.87 8.50
CA TYR A 52 -5.62 -6.83 7.69
C TYR A 52 -4.54 -6.02 6.99
N GLY A 53 -4.03 -4.98 7.66
CA GLY A 53 -3.09 -4.06 7.06
C GLY A 53 -2.72 -2.93 8.01
N ILE A 54 -2.14 -1.87 7.45
CA ILE A 54 -1.69 -0.66 8.14
C ILE A 54 -2.06 0.53 7.26
N ASP A 55 -2.49 1.64 7.86
CA ASP A 55 -2.86 2.84 7.10
C ASP A 55 -1.68 3.80 6.92
N TYR A 56 -1.86 4.83 6.09
CA TYR A 56 -0.81 5.76 5.67
C TYR A 56 -0.13 6.49 6.84
N GLY A 57 -0.84 6.79 7.93
CA GLY A 57 -0.30 7.55 9.06
C GLY A 57 0.85 6.81 9.78
N PRO A 58 0.60 5.61 10.32
CA PRO A 58 1.65 4.77 10.88
C PRO A 58 2.73 4.36 9.88
N MET A 59 2.37 4.19 8.58
CA MET A 59 3.35 3.90 7.53
C MET A 59 4.31 5.08 7.30
N LEU A 60 3.79 6.31 7.22
CA LEU A 60 4.60 7.52 7.11
C LEU A 60 5.53 7.68 8.30
N LYS A 61 5.03 7.40 9.51
CA LYS A 61 5.86 7.42 10.73
C LYS A 61 6.99 6.40 10.64
N LEU A 62 6.69 5.16 10.27
CA LEU A 62 7.70 4.11 10.09
C LEU A 62 8.73 4.50 9.02
N SER A 63 8.28 5.03 7.89
CA SER A 63 9.15 5.50 6.82
C SER A 63 10.08 6.62 7.27
N ASN A 64 9.63 7.55 8.11
CA ASN A 64 10.48 8.59 8.70
C ASN A 64 11.42 8.07 9.81
N GLU A 65 11.04 7.01 10.52
CA GLU A 65 11.96 6.34 11.47
C GLU A 65 13.11 5.64 10.75
N VAL A 66 12.83 5.01 9.60
CA VAL A 66 13.82 4.31 8.79
C VAL A 66 14.63 5.29 7.91
N PHE A 67 13.98 6.31 7.35
CA PHE A 67 14.57 7.32 6.48
C PHE A 67 14.22 8.74 6.96
N PRO A 68 14.90 9.25 8.00
CA PRO A 68 14.59 10.55 8.59
C PRO A 68 14.63 11.70 7.59
N GLY A 69 13.53 12.44 7.46
CA GLY A 69 13.43 13.60 6.56
C GLY A 69 13.19 13.27 5.09
N HIS A 70 12.98 11.99 4.76
CA HIS A 70 12.83 11.53 3.38
C HIS A 70 11.40 11.11 3.02
N ALA A 71 10.52 10.85 3.99
CA ALA A 71 9.14 10.48 3.70
C ALA A 71 8.25 11.72 3.46
N VAL A 72 7.43 11.67 2.43
CA VAL A 72 6.50 12.72 2.01
C VAL A 72 5.08 12.17 2.09
N ASN A 73 4.22 12.89 2.81
CA ASN A 73 2.79 12.57 2.85
C ASN A 73 2.10 13.14 1.60
N LEU A 74 1.49 12.26 0.79
CA LEU A 74 0.73 12.64 -0.40
C LEU A 74 -0.75 12.33 -0.26
N THR A 75 -1.19 11.85 0.91
CA THR A 75 -2.60 11.60 1.20
C THR A 75 -3.40 12.91 1.05
N HIS A 76 -4.55 12.82 0.36
CA HIS A 76 -5.44 13.94 0.03
C HIS A 76 -4.82 15.02 -0.87
N GLN A 77 -3.66 14.76 -1.48
CA GLN A 77 -3.11 15.61 -2.53
C GLN A 77 -3.71 15.21 -3.89
N PRO A 78 -3.81 16.13 -4.85
CA PRO A 78 -4.23 15.78 -6.20
C PRO A 78 -3.28 14.71 -6.78
N PHE A 79 -3.81 13.80 -7.59
CA PHE A 79 -3.01 12.71 -8.16
C PHE A 79 -1.81 13.21 -8.99
N SER A 80 -1.91 14.42 -9.56
CA SER A 80 -0.79 15.10 -10.22
C SER A 80 0.44 15.30 -9.32
N ALA A 81 0.27 15.45 -8.00
CA ALA A 81 1.39 15.52 -7.05
C ALA A 81 2.16 14.19 -6.96
N MET A 82 1.43 13.07 -7.02
CA MET A 82 2.04 11.73 -7.13
C MET A 82 2.81 11.58 -8.44
N LEU A 83 2.22 11.97 -9.56
CA LEU A 83 2.89 11.92 -10.86
C LEU A 83 4.14 12.81 -10.89
N ALA A 84 4.11 13.99 -10.27
CA ALA A 84 5.26 14.87 -10.13
C ALA A 84 6.41 14.18 -9.37
N HIS A 85 6.13 13.49 -8.27
CA HIS A 85 7.14 12.71 -7.55
C HIS A 85 7.73 11.59 -8.39
N VAL A 86 6.87 10.80 -9.05
CA VAL A 86 7.30 9.71 -9.92
C VAL A 86 8.15 10.24 -11.09
N SER A 87 7.81 11.41 -11.65
CA SER A 87 8.60 12.06 -12.71
C SER A 87 9.97 12.55 -12.23
N GLY A 88 10.12 12.83 -10.93
CA GLY A 88 11.36 13.22 -10.28
C GLY A 88 12.19 12.02 -9.80
N ASP A 89 11.95 10.84 -10.36
CA ASP A 89 12.54 9.56 -9.99
C ASP A 89 12.25 9.08 -8.56
N VAL A 90 11.14 9.54 -7.96
CA VAL A 90 10.73 9.15 -6.61
C VAL A 90 9.46 8.29 -6.67
N PRO A 91 9.54 6.97 -6.40
CA PRO A 91 8.36 6.12 -6.39
C PRO A 91 7.39 6.49 -5.26
N GLY A 92 6.11 6.15 -5.43
CA GLY A 92 5.08 6.40 -4.42
C GLY A 92 4.27 5.15 -4.10
N GLU A 93 4.13 4.87 -2.81
CA GLU A 93 3.23 3.85 -2.30
C GLU A 93 1.80 4.39 -2.25
N VAL A 94 0.86 3.55 -2.67
CA VAL A 94 -0.55 3.87 -2.68
C VAL A 94 -1.38 2.70 -2.16
N GLY A 95 -2.34 3.00 -1.31
CA GLY A 95 -3.33 2.04 -0.82
C GLY A 95 -4.51 1.91 -1.79
N MET A 96 -5.00 0.69 -2.00
CA MET A 96 -6.07 0.34 -2.94
C MET A 96 -6.65 -1.04 -2.60
N THR A 97 -7.43 -1.63 -3.52
CA THR A 97 -7.84 -3.03 -3.43
C THR A 97 -7.00 -3.92 -4.35
N LEU A 98 -6.88 -5.20 -4.01
CA LEU A 98 -6.15 -6.18 -4.83
C LEU A 98 -6.72 -6.34 -6.24
N THR A 99 -7.99 -5.99 -6.45
CA THR A 99 -8.69 -6.08 -7.74
C THR A 99 -8.59 -4.80 -8.57
N PHE A 100 -7.99 -3.73 -8.04
CA PHE A 100 -7.96 -2.41 -8.65
C PHE A 100 -9.36 -1.89 -8.99
N LYS A 101 -10.33 -2.15 -8.10
CA LYS A 101 -11.70 -1.63 -8.20
C LYS A 101 -12.15 -1.13 -6.83
N PRO A 102 -13.01 -0.09 -6.78
CA PRO A 102 -13.62 0.33 -5.52
C PRO A 102 -14.29 -0.84 -4.80
N ALA A 103 -14.08 -0.95 -3.49
CA ALA A 103 -14.76 -1.93 -2.67
C ALA A 103 -16.24 -1.56 -2.52
N ASN A 104 -17.13 -2.57 -2.62
CA ASN A 104 -18.57 -2.42 -2.41
C ASN A 104 -19.08 -3.23 -1.20
N ASP A 105 -18.18 -3.92 -0.51
CA ASP A 105 -18.41 -4.89 0.56
C ASP A 105 -17.67 -4.50 1.84
N TRP A 106 -17.69 -3.20 2.16
CA TRP A 106 -17.03 -2.64 3.34
C TRP A 106 -17.49 -3.33 4.64
N VAL A 107 -16.52 -3.64 5.50
CA VAL A 107 -16.76 -4.13 6.85
C VAL A 107 -16.43 -3.06 7.88
N VAL A 108 -17.18 -3.06 8.98
CA VAL A 108 -16.95 -2.16 10.10
C VAL A 108 -16.72 -2.98 11.36
N TRP A 109 -15.66 -2.65 12.11
CA TRP A 109 -15.42 -3.19 13.44
C TRP A 109 -15.06 -2.11 14.45
N ASN A 110 -15.27 -2.40 15.72
CA ASN A 110 -14.87 -1.51 16.81
C ASN A 110 -13.38 -1.65 17.13
N SER A 111 -12.69 -0.54 17.32
CA SER A 111 -11.31 -0.53 17.83
C SER A 111 -11.21 0.45 19.01
N PRO A 112 -10.14 0.38 19.85
CA PRO A 112 -10.03 1.25 21.01
C PRO A 112 -10.12 2.76 20.69
N PRO A 113 -9.52 3.28 19.59
CA PRO A 113 -9.69 4.69 19.21
C PRO A 113 -11.05 5.04 18.57
N GLY A 114 -11.83 4.06 18.11
CA GLY A 114 -13.06 4.31 17.35
C GLY A 114 -13.38 3.21 16.32
N PRO A 115 -14.50 3.32 15.59
CA PRO A 115 -14.85 2.37 14.53
C PRO A 115 -13.85 2.44 13.37
N VAL A 116 -13.59 1.30 12.73
CA VAL A 116 -12.76 1.19 11.53
C VAL A 116 -13.65 0.77 10.37
N HIS A 117 -13.58 1.52 9.26
CA HIS A 117 -14.18 1.16 7.98
C HIS A 117 -13.11 0.54 7.10
N ALA A 118 -13.28 -0.73 6.76
CA ALA A 118 -12.27 -1.53 6.09
C ALA A 118 -12.81 -2.16 4.83
N ALA A 119 -12.10 -1.92 3.72
CA ALA A 119 -12.33 -2.62 2.47
C ALA A 119 -11.74 -4.04 2.59
N PRO A 120 -12.50 -5.09 2.21
CA PRO A 120 -11.92 -6.39 1.95
C PRO A 120 -10.88 -6.30 0.82
N LEU A 121 -9.91 -7.21 0.85
CA LEU A 121 -8.83 -7.24 -0.14
C LEU A 121 -8.06 -5.91 -0.24
N GLU A 122 -7.94 -5.18 0.87
CA GLU A 122 -7.02 -4.05 0.98
C GLU A 122 -5.62 -4.48 0.53
N HIS A 123 -4.97 -3.59 -0.22
CA HIS A 123 -3.70 -3.86 -0.87
C HIS A 123 -2.91 -2.57 -1.06
N ALA A 124 -1.59 -2.67 -1.10
CA ALA A 124 -0.72 -1.55 -1.41
C ALA A 124 0.19 -1.88 -2.59
N VAL A 125 0.43 -0.89 -3.44
CA VAL A 125 1.35 -1.01 -4.59
C VAL A 125 2.26 0.21 -4.66
N ILE A 126 3.36 0.08 -5.40
CA ILE A 126 4.29 1.19 -5.62
C ILE A 126 4.16 1.65 -7.08
N ILE A 127 3.80 2.91 -7.29
CA ILE A 127 3.83 3.54 -8.61
C ILE A 127 5.29 3.87 -8.93
N VAL A 128 5.74 3.35 -10.06
CA VAL A 128 7.13 3.40 -10.53
C VAL A 128 7.27 4.02 -11.91
N GLY A 129 6.18 4.54 -12.49
CA GLY A 129 6.21 5.21 -13.78
C GLY A 129 4.81 5.48 -14.30
N TYR A 130 4.72 6.30 -15.35
CA TYR A 130 3.48 6.54 -16.06
C TYR A 130 3.72 6.96 -17.51
N SER A 131 2.69 6.84 -18.33
CA SER A 131 2.53 7.41 -19.67
C SER A 131 1.16 8.11 -19.75
N PRO A 132 0.79 8.77 -20.85
CA PRO A 132 -0.53 9.42 -20.96
C PRO A 132 -1.72 8.48 -20.72
N HIS A 133 -1.55 7.17 -20.93
CA HIS A 133 -2.64 6.20 -20.80
C HIS A 133 -2.43 5.16 -19.70
N TYR A 134 -1.20 4.99 -19.20
CA TYR A 134 -0.88 3.89 -18.28
C TYR A 134 -0.13 4.37 -17.04
N LEU A 135 -0.41 3.71 -15.92
CA LEU A 135 0.43 3.69 -14.73
C LEU A 135 1.21 2.38 -14.71
N TYR A 136 2.48 2.45 -14.33
CA TYR A 136 3.33 1.29 -14.12
C TYR A 136 3.52 1.09 -12.62
N ILE A 137 3.13 -0.08 -12.12
CA ILE A 137 3.12 -0.39 -10.70
C ILE A 137 3.97 -1.62 -10.40
N ASN A 138 4.74 -1.57 -9.31
CA ASN A 138 5.30 -2.75 -8.69
C ASN A 138 4.27 -3.33 -7.71
N ASN A 139 3.72 -4.49 -8.05
CA ASN A 139 2.71 -5.15 -7.25
C ASN A 139 3.34 -6.31 -6.46
N PRO A 140 3.43 -6.22 -5.12
CA PRO A 140 4.08 -7.25 -4.31
C PRO A 140 3.39 -8.62 -4.39
N TRP A 141 2.10 -8.66 -4.70
CA TRP A 141 1.35 -9.92 -4.85
C TRP A 141 1.74 -10.70 -6.12
N ARG A 142 2.03 -10.00 -7.22
CA ARG A 142 2.42 -10.62 -8.50
C ARG A 142 3.93 -10.75 -8.66
N LYS A 143 4.72 -10.07 -7.83
CA LYS A 143 6.20 -10.03 -7.89
C LYS A 143 6.73 -9.54 -9.24
N SER A 144 5.96 -8.69 -9.93
CA SER A 144 6.27 -8.14 -11.24
C SER A 144 5.70 -6.74 -11.42
N VAL A 145 6.28 -5.99 -12.36
CA VAL A 145 5.72 -4.72 -12.83
C VAL A 145 4.48 -4.99 -13.69
N GLN A 146 3.40 -4.25 -13.45
CA GLN A 146 2.17 -4.27 -14.24
C GLN A 146 1.88 -2.88 -14.80
N SER A 147 1.36 -2.83 -16.03
CA SER A 147 0.80 -1.63 -16.62
C SER A 147 -0.72 -1.66 -16.49
N LEU A 148 -1.30 -0.60 -15.93
CA LEU A 148 -2.75 -0.45 -15.76
C LEU A 148 -3.22 0.87 -16.36
N PHE A 149 -4.45 0.92 -16.87
CA PHE A 149 -4.99 2.16 -17.43
C PHE A 149 -5.14 3.23 -16.35
N HIS A 150 -4.58 4.41 -16.64
CA HIS A 150 -4.56 5.55 -15.73
C HIS A 150 -5.97 5.95 -15.24
N CYS A 151 -6.92 6.07 -16.18
CA CYS A 151 -8.31 6.48 -15.89
C CYS A 151 -9.08 5.53 -14.96
N CYS A 152 -8.65 4.28 -14.85
CA CYS A 152 -9.31 3.29 -13.99
C CYS A 152 -8.78 3.29 -12.55
N LEU A 153 -7.55 3.79 -12.36
CA LEU A 153 -6.87 3.77 -11.06
C LEU A 153 -7.03 5.08 -10.30
N GLU A 154 -6.98 6.21 -10.99
CA GLU A 154 -7.01 7.54 -10.34
C GLU A 154 -8.14 7.71 -9.32
N PRO A 155 -9.40 7.31 -9.59
CA PRO A 155 -10.50 7.46 -8.61
C PRO A 155 -10.33 6.64 -7.31
N GLN A 156 -9.39 5.70 -7.26
CA GLN A 156 -9.11 4.88 -6.08
C GLN A 156 -7.91 5.40 -5.28
N LEU A 157 -7.09 6.26 -5.89
CA LEU A 157 -5.78 6.66 -5.38
C LEU A 157 -5.82 7.97 -4.58
N GLU A 158 -6.86 8.78 -4.75
CA GLU A 158 -6.88 10.18 -4.28
C GLU A 158 -6.80 10.34 -2.75
N ASP A 159 -7.05 9.30 -1.95
CA ASP A 159 -7.15 9.44 -0.49
C ASP A 159 -6.11 8.71 0.36
N ARG A 160 -5.19 7.91 -0.22
CA ARG A 160 -4.22 7.12 0.57
C ARG A 160 -2.89 6.94 -0.15
N ALA A 161 -1.99 7.91 -0.01
CA ALA A 161 -0.71 7.91 -0.71
C ALA A 161 0.46 8.36 0.18
N VAL A 162 1.52 7.57 0.23
CA VAL A 162 2.78 7.91 0.91
C VAL A 162 3.90 7.74 -0.09
N SER A 163 4.76 8.75 -0.23
CA SER A 163 5.99 8.60 -1.00
C SER A 163 7.19 8.65 -0.06
N VAL A 164 8.22 7.87 -0.37
CA VAL A 164 9.50 7.97 0.32
C VAL A 164 10.54 8.35 -0.70
N LYS A 165 11.10 9.55 -0.54
CA LYS A 165 12.29 9.99 -1.25
C LYS A 165 13.51 9.29 -0.67
N ALA A 166 13.62 7.99 -0.89
CA ALA A 166 14.84 7.28 -0.56
C ALA A 166 15.98 7.93 -1.36
N SER A 167 17.09 8.26 -0.70
CA SER A 167 18.32 8.59 -1.44
C SER A 167 18.64 7.42 -2.38
N ALA A 168 19.31 7.69 -3.50
CA ALA A 168 19.59 6.72 -4.58
C ALA A 168 20.19 5.37 -4.12
N TYR A 169 20.68 5.31 -2.88
CA TYR A 169 21.25 4.14 -2.21
C TYR A 169 20.29 2.99 -1.87
N PHE A 170 18.96 3.16 -1.90
CA PHE A 170 18.02 2.16 -1.36
C PHE A 170 16.94 1.62 -2.29
N VAL A 171 16.89 2.03 -3.55
CA VAL A 171 15.95 1.44 -4.52
C VAL A 171 16.49 0.08 -4.94
N SER A 172 16.25 -0.96 -4.13
CA SER A 172 16.81 -2.31 -4.31
C SER A 172 16.18 -3.11 -5.46
N ARG A 173 15.39 -2.45 -6.32
CA ARG A 173 15.13 -2.88 -7.70
C ARG A 173 14.56 -1.71 -8.49
N ALA A 174 15.42 -0.91 -9.12
CA ALA A 174 14.96 -0.15 -10.28
C ALA A 174 14.45 -1.12 -11.34
N MET A 175 13.52 -0.65 -12.16
CA MET A 175 13.08 -1.39 -13.33
C MET A 175 14.29 -1.82 -14.17
N THR A 176 14.37 -3.13 -14.42
CA THR A 176 15.40 -3.68 -15.29
C THR A 176 15.25 -3.12 -16.69
N THR A 177 16.33 -3.09 -17.48
CA THR A 177 16.28 -2.64 -18.87
C THR A 177 15.26 -3.44 -19.69
N GLU A 178 15.09 -4.72 -19.37
CA GLU A 178 14.12 -5.61 -20.01
C GLU A 178 12.67 -5.31 -19.60
N GLU A 179 12.40 -4.99 -18.33
CA GLU A 179 11.09 -4.53 -17.90
C GLU A 179 10.75 -3.18 -18.53
N HIS A 180 11.70 -2.26 -18.62
CA HIS A 180 11.53 -0.96 -19.28
C HIS A 180 11.24 -1.11 -20.77
N ARG A 181 11.97 -1.99 -21.47
CA ARG A 181 11.73 -2.32 -22.89
C ARG A 181 10.32 -2.85 -23.14
N LYS A 182 9.74 -3.60 -22.18
CA LYS A 182 8.36 -4.12 -22.27
C LYS A 182 7.28 -3.04 -22.12
N MET A 183 7.62 -1.84 -21.66
CA MET A 183 6.64 -0.77 -21.44
C MET A 183 6.33 0.08 -22.69
N GLY A 184 7.12 -0.08 -23.77
CA GLY A 184 6.95 0.67 -25.02
C GLY A 184 7.76 1.97 -25.08
N GLU A 185 7.92 2.50 -26.30
CA GLU A 185 8.63 3.75 -26.55
C GLU A 185 7.89 4.94 -25.90
N GLY A 186 8.65 5.88 -25.30
CA GLY A 186 8.10 7.08 -24.65
C GLY A 186 7.85 6.97 -23.13
N VAL A 187 8.05 5.79 -22.53
CA VAL A 187 7.96 5.62 -21.08
C VAL A 187 9.27 6.02 -20.41
N ARG A 188 9.24 6.95 -19.45
CA ARG A 188 10.45 7.34 -18.71
C ARG A 188 10.85 6.23 -17.75
N ARG A 189 12.11 5.82 -17.83
CA ARG A 189 12.71 4.82 -16.93
C ARG A 189 13.01 5.48 -15.59
N LEU A 190 12.54 4.89 -14.49
CA LEU A 190 13.22 5.08 -13.19
C LEU A 190 14.58 4.40 -13.29
N THR A 191 15.61 5.15 -13.64
CA THR A 191 16.98 4.69 -13.48
C THR A 191 17.36 4.89 -12.02
N VAL A 192 17.69 3.81 -11.30
CA VAL A 192 18.65 3.96 -10.19
C VAL A 192 19.88 4.57 -10.83
N ARG A 193 20.19 5.83 -10.48
CA ARG A 193 21.52 6.35 -10.73
C ARG A 193 22.44 5.58 -9.79
N GLU A 194 23.06 4.53 -10.32
CA GLU A 194 24.24 3.95 -9.69
C GLU A 194 25.28 5.06 -9.55
N ILE A 195 25.94 5.11 -8.39
CA ILE A 195 27.24 5.75 -8.23
C ILE A 195 28.28 4.70 -8.57
#